data_AF-A0A535TV47-F1
#
_entry.id   AF-A0A535TV47-F1
#
_cell.length_a   1.000
_cell.length_b   1.000
_cell.length_c   1.000
_cell.angle_alpha   90.00
_cell.angle_beta   90.00
_cell.angle_gamma   90.00
#
_symmetry.space_group_name_H-M   'P 1'
#
loop_
_entity.id
_entity.type
_entity.pdbx_description
1 polymer ?
#
loop_
_entity_poly.entity_id
_entity_poly.type
_entity_poly.pdbx_seq_one_letter_code
_entity_poly.pdbx_strand_id
1 'polypeptide(L)'
;MAAEFRVLFTGYVGERVASTVSFVEDGDVRVIVDPGMVPETAAILTPLQRLIGSPDRITDVILSHHHPDHTLNAALFPMARIH
;
A
#
# COMPACT_ATOMS: atom_id res chain seq x y z
N MET A 1 -3.76 20.60 8.32
CA MET A 1 -2.97 20.30 7.11
C MET A 1 -3.92 19.66 6.10
N ALA A 2 -3.60 19.69 4.81
CA ALA A 2 -4.36 18.95 3.81
C ALA A 2 -3.88 17.49 3.79
N ALA A 3 -4.74 16.57 3.36
CA ALA A 3 -4.36 15.20 3.10
C ALA A 3 -3.28 15.13 2.00
N GLU A 4 -2.33 14.22 2.16
CA GLU A 4 -1.29 13.93 1.17
C GLU A 4 -1.52 12.57 0.51
N PHE A 5 -1.22 12.48 -0.78
CA PHE A 5 -1.31 11.25 -1.58
C PHE A 5 0.02 10.99 -2.29
N ARG A 6 0.47 9.73 -2.29
CA ARG A 6 1.67 9.29 -3.00
C ARG A 6 1.47 7.92 -3.62
N VAL A 7 1.91 7.76 -4.87
CA VAL A 7 2.04 6.44 -5.49
C VAL A 7 3.37 5.83 -5.05
N LEU A 8 3.32 4.67 -4.40
CA LEU A 8 4.52 3.92 -4.00
C LEU A 8 5.02 3.02 -5.12
N PHE A 9 4.08 2.45 -5.88
CA PHE A 9 4.35 1.55 -6.99
C PHE A 9 3.28 1.73 -8.08
N THR A 10 3.71 2.00 -9.32
CA THR A 10 2.80 2.11 -10.47
C THR A 10 2.49 0.72 -11.02
N GLY A 11 1.21 0.37 -11.07
CA GLY A 11 0.74 -0.90 -11.60
C GLY A 11 0.89 -1.04 -13.11
N TYR A 12 0.65 -2.24 -13.62
CA TYR A 12 0.72 -2.56 -15.04
C TYR A 12 -0.22 -3.71 -15.42
N VAL A 13 -0.54 -3.80 -16.71
CA VAL A 13 -1.34 -4.87 -17.32
C VAL A 13 -0.70 -5.34 -18.63
N GLY A 14 -0.65 -6.65 -18.84
CA GLY A 14 -0.04 -7.30 -20.01
C GLY A 14 0.08 -8.82 -19.80
N GLU A 15 1.24 -9.40 -20.12
CA GLU A 15 1.56 -10.80 -19.77
C GLU A 15 1.50 -11.04 -18.25
N ARG A 16 1.78 -9.99 -17.47
CA ARG A 16 1.69 -9.96 -16.02
C ARG A 16 0.77 -8.82 -15.60
N VAL A 17 0.29 -8.88 -14.35
CA VAL A 17 -0.58 -7.87 -13.76
C VAL A 17 -0.11 -7.51 -12.36
N ALA A 18 -0.19 -6.23 -12.02
CA ALA A 18 0.04 -5.69 -10.70
C ALA A 18 -0.80 -4.40 -10.54
N SER A 19 -1.49 -4.25 -9.42
CA SER A 19 -2.20 -3.01 -9.10
C SER A 19 -1.22 -1.89 -8.73
N THR A 20 -1.72 -0.65 -8.73
CA THR A 20 -0.97 0.49 -8.21
C THR A 20 -1.08 0.50 -6.69
N VAL A 21 0.06 0.54 -5.99
CA VAL A 21 0.09 0.67 -4.53
C VAL A 21 0.21 2.15 -4.19
N SER A 22 -0.73 2.65 -3.40
CA SER A 22 -0.78 4.07 -3.01
C SER A 22 -0.77 4.25 -1.50
N PHE A 23 -0.26 5.39 -1.06
CA PHE A 23 -0.22 5.84 0.33
C PHE A 23 -0.99 7.15 0.49
N VAL A 24 -1.77 7.25 1.56
CA VAL A 24 -2.48 8.48 1.97
C VAL A 24 -2.14 8.79 3.42
N GLU A 25 -1.87 10.06 3.72
CA GLU A 25 -1.71 10.56 5.09
C GLU A 25 -2.66 11.74 5.33
N ASP A 26 -3.44 11.67 6.40
CA ASP A 26 -4.28 12.77 6.88
C ASP A 26 -4.33 12.78 8.41
N GLY A 27 -3.61 13.72 9.02
CA GLY A 27 -3.44 13.77 10.48
C GLY A 27 -2.76 12.49 11.01
N ASP A 28 -3.47 11.74 11.84
CA ASP A 28 -2.98 10.49 12.43
C ASP A 28 -3.30 9.25 11.57
N VAL A 29 -4.08 9.42 10.49
CA VAL A 29 -4.50 8.34 9.60
C VAL A 29 -3.44 8.10 8.52
N ARG A 30 -3.02 6.84 8.36
CA ARG A 30 -2.01 6.40 7.39
C ARG A 30 -2.53 5.17 6.65
N VAL A 31 -2.88 5.35 5.39
CA VAL A 31 -3.57 4.35 4.59
C VAL A 31 -2.65 3.79 3.53
N ILE A 32 -2.65 2.48 3.36
CA ILE A 32 -2.15 1.80 2.16
C ILE A 32 -3.34 1.30 1.35
N VAL A 33 -3.33 1.58 0.04
CA VAL A 33 -4.38 1.13 -0.89
C VAL A 33 -3.78 0.07 -1.81
N ASP A 34 -4.49 -1.05 -1.93
CA ASP A 34 -4.19 -2.17 -2.83
C ASP A 34 -2.74 -2.68 -2.74
N PRO A 35 -2.26 -3.12 -1.56
CA PRO A 35 -0.94 -3.75 -1.44
C PRO A 35 -0.98 -5.16 -2.02
N GLY A 36 -1.15 -5.27 -3.34
CA GLY A 36 -1.28 -6.55 -4.01
C GLY A 36 0.03 -7.07 -4.56
N MET A 37 -0.01 -7.66 -5.76
CA MET A 37 1.20 -8.19 -6.40
C MET A 37 2.15 -7.08 -6.79
N VAL A 38 3.42 -7.26 -6.42
CA VAL A 38 4.57 -6.43 -6.82
C VAL A 38 5.75 -7.37 -7.12
N PRO A 39 6.79 -6.93 -7.85
CA PRO A 39 7.95 -7.78 -8.14
C PRO A 39 8.66 -8.30 -6.87
N GLU A 40 8.72 -7.47 -5.84
CA GLU A 40 9.26 -7.78 -4.51
C GLU A 40 8.61 -6.88 -3.46
N THR A 41 8.50 -7.35 -2.20
CA THR A 41 7.89 -6.55 -1.11
C THR A 41 8.64 -5.24 -0.85
N ALA A 42 9.94 -5.19 -1.17
CA ALA A 42 10.75 -3.98 -1.09
C ALA A 42 10.24 -2.83 -1.97
N ALA A 43 9.48 -3.11 -3.03
CA ALA A 43 8.83 -2.10 -3.87
C ALA A 43 7.77 -1.29 -3.09
N ILE A 44 7.20 -1.86 -2.03
CA ILE A 44 6.27 -1.17 -1.12
C ILE A 44 7.02 -0.65 0.11
N LEU A 45 7.79 -1.52 0.77
CA LEU A 45 8.39 -1.22 2.06
C LEU A 45 9.48 -0.15 1.99
N THR A 46 10.31 -0.13 0.95
CA THR A 46 11.40 0.87 0.82
C THR A 46 10.88 2.30 0.72
N PRO A 47 9.96 2.66 -0.21
CA PRO A 47 9.44 4.02 -0.26
C PRO A 47 8.63 4.36 1.00
N LEU A 48 7.88 3.41 1.56
CA LEU A 48 7.13 3.65 2.78
C LEU A 48 8.03 3.93 3.99
N GLN A 49 9.12 3.19 4.15
CA GLN A 49 10.13 3.41 5.18
C GLN A 49 10.72 4.83 5.12
N ARG A 50 10.93 5.37 3.92
CA ARG A 50 11.42 6.75 3.74
C ARG A 50 10.37 7.81 4.11
N LEU A 51 9.09 7.50 3.91
CA LEU A 51 7.98 8.43 4.20
C LEU A 51 7.64 8.47 5.69
N ILE A 52 7.47 7.31 6.31
CA ILE A 52 6.90 7.22 7.67
C ILE A 52 7.80 6.48 8.67
N GLY A 53 8.91 5.90 8.23
CA GLY A 53 9.92 5.28 9.12
C GLY A 53 9.59 3.89 9.66
N SER A 54 8.36 3.38 9.51
CA SER A 54 8.03 1.97 9.75
C SER A 54 6.68 1.63 9.14
N PRO A 55 6.50 0.43 8.52
CA PRO A 55 5.19 -0.06 8.09
C PRO A 55 4.20 -0.26 9.25
N ASP A 56 4.67 -0.43 10.50
CA ASP A 56 3.81 -0.58 11.68
C ASP A 56 2.97 0.67 11.99
N ARG A 57 3.30 1.81 11.35
CA ARG A 57 2.56 3.07 11.49
C ARG A 57 1.35 3.15 10.55
N ILE A 58 1.17 2.20 9.64
CA ILE A 58 -0.05 2.10 8.82
C ILE A 58 -1.23 1.77 9.71
N THR A 59 -2.27 2.58 9.64
CA THR A 59 -3.50 2.43 10.44
C THR A 59 -4.56 1.63 9.70
N ASP A 60 -4.58 1.73 8.37
CA ASP A 60 -5.63 1.17 7.53
C ASP A 60 -5.05 0.64 6.22
N VAL A 61 -5.56 -0.51 5.78
CA VAL A 61 -5.35 -1.05 4.44
C VAL A 61 -6.70 -1.09 3.75
N ILE A 62 -6.81 -0.41 2.62
CA ILE A 62 -8.02 -0.43 1.79
C ILE A 62 -7.78 -1.37 0.62
N LEU A 63 -8.66 -2.35 0.47
CA LEU A 63 -8.70 -3.24 -0.68
C LEU A 63 -9.84 -2.80 -1.60
N SER A 64 -9.53 -2.36 -2.82
CA SER A 64 -10.58 -1.98 -3.78
C SER A 64 -11.47 -3.17 -4.16
N HIS A 65 -10.87 -4.37 -4.24
CA HIS A 65 -11.54 -5.66 -4.39
C HIS A 65 -10.57 -6.81 -4.06
N HIS A 66 -11.02 -8.06 -4.19
CA HIS A 66 -10.31 -9.22 -3.63
C HIS A 66 -9.44 -10.01 -4.61
N HIS A 67 -9.03 -9.45 -5.75
CA HIS A 67 -8.08 -10.15 -6.60
C HIS A 67 -6.66 -10.16 -5.99
N PRO A 68 -5.83 -11.18 -6.27
CA PRO A 68 -4.49 -11.28 -5.69
C PRO A 68 -3.57 -10.09 -6.02
N ASP A 69 -3.72 -9.51 -7.21
CA ASP A 69 -3.00 -8.32 -7.64
C ASP A 69 -3.34 -7.06 -6.83
N HIS A 70 -4.36 -7.10 -5.97
CA HIS A 70 -4.75 -6.04 -5.01
C HIS A 70 -4.51 -6.42 -3.54
N THR A 71 -4.48 -7.71 -3.19
CA THR A 71 -4.56 -8.15 -1.77
C THR A 71 -3.32 -8.87 -1.22
N LEU A 72 -2.43 -9.39 -2.08
CA LEU A 72 -1.40 -10.36 -1.69
C LEU A 72 -0.49 -9.92 -0.52
N ASN A 73 -0.17 -8.64 -0.42
CA ASN A 73 0.73 -8.07 0.58
C ASN A 73 0.00 -7.30 1.70
N ALA A 74 -1.31 -7.48 1.87
CA ALA A 74 -2.05 -6.86 2.99
C ALA A 74 -1.47 -7.24 4.37
N ALA A 75 -0.96 -8.47 4.51
CA ALA A 75 -0.36 -8.97 5.74
C ALA A 75 0.99 -8.31 6.10
N LEU A 76 1.58 -7.47 5.24
CA LEU A 76 2.74 -6.66 5.58
C LEU A 76 2.44 -5.58 6.64
N PHE A 77 1.16 -5.31 6.92
CA PHE A 77 0.70 -4.26 7.83
C PHE A 77 -0.12 -4.84 8.98
N PRO A 78 0.50 -5.58 9.92
CA PRO A 78 -0.22 -6.36 10.93
C PRO A 78 -0.99 -5.51 11.95
N MET A 79 -0.65 -4.22 12.07
CA MET A 79 -1.32 -3.28 12.99
C MET A 79 -2.52 -2.57 12.35
N ALA A 80 -2.72 -2.73 11.03
CA ALA A 80 -3.71 -2.00 10.28
C ALA A 80 -5.08 -2.68 10.31
N ARG A 81 -6.15 -1.88 10.26
CA ARG A 81 -7.50 -2.38 9.97
C ARG A 81 -7.63 -2.64 8.47
N ILE A 82 -8.31 -3.72 8.08
CA ILE A 82 -8.58 -4.03 6.68
C ILE A 82 -10.01 -3.59 6.35
N HIS A 83 -10.16 -2.89 5.22
CA HIS A 83 -11.45 -2.43 4.68
C HIS A 83 -11.68 -2.99 3.29
#